data_AF-F6G8N8-F1
#
_entry.id   AF-F6G8N8-F1
#
_cell.length_a   1.000
_cell.length_b   1.000
_cell.length_c   1.000
_cell.angle_alpha   90.00
_cell.angle_beta   90.00
_cell.angle_gamma   90.00
#
_symmetry.space_group_name_H-M   'P 1'
#
loop_
_entity.id
_entity.type
_entity.pdbx_description
1 polymer ?
#
loop_
_entity_poly.entity_id
_entity_poly.type
_entity_poly.pdbx_seq_one_letter_code
_entity_poly.pdbx_strand_id
1 'polypeptide(L)'
;MNLFQSNHGKKHLAVAALMMVSAFAAGHASAGTLGKIDAMGTYTGTELTPANAWKATWGNAWNACRAQYKGTRSLNMTWHQFGNPSQSGSNTRSVAATWECRDTN
;
A
#
# COMPACT_ATOMS: atom_id res chain seq x y z
N MET A 1 -17.71 -39.16 46.98
CA MET A 1 -16.74 -38.07 47.24
C MET A 1 -15.98 -37.80 45.96
N ASN A 2 -16.15 -36.58 45.42
CA ASN A 2 -15.36 -35.80 44.44
C ASN A 2 -14.81 -36.50 43.17
N LEU A 3 -15.36 -36.22 41.98
CA LEU A 3 -15.15 -35.04 41.10
C LEU A 3 -13.79 -35.04 40.39
N PHE A 4 -13.79 -35.51 39.14
CA PHE A 4 -13.06 -34.82 38.06
C PHE A 4 -13.97 -34.76 36.83
N GLN A 5 -14.42 -33.53 36.56
CA GLN A 5 -15.25 -33.12 35.44
C GLN A 5 -14.36 -32.33 34.46
N SER A 6 -14.81 -32.25 33.21
CA SER A 6 -14.32 -31.41 32.09
C SER A 6 -13.07 -31.91 31.35
N ASN A 7 -13.01 -31.82 30.01
CA ASN A 7 -13.44 -30.67 29.24
C ASN A 7 -13.82 -31.01 27.79
N HIS A 8 -14.90 -30.40 27.31
CA HIS A 8 -15.24 -30.27 25.89
C HIS A 8 -14.12 -29.56 25.12
N GLY A 9 -14.03 -29.82 23.81
CA GLY A 9 -13.32 -28.88 22.94
C GLY A 9 -13.01 -29.39 21.55
N LYS A 10 -13.98 -29.24 20.63
CA LYS A 10 -13.71 -29.18 19.19
C LYS A 10 -12.58 -28.19 18.95
N LYS A 11 -11.54 -28.58 18.23
CA LYS A 11 -10.49 -27.65 17.77
C LYS A 11 -10.46 -27.64 16.25
N HIS A 12 -11.17 -26.65 15.71
CA HIS A 12 -10.85 -26.04 14.42
C HIS A 12 -9.42 -25.47 14.52
N LEU A 13 -8.55 -25.85 13.59
CA LEU A 13 -7.32 -25.13 13.30
C LEU A 13 -7.22 -25.08 11.77
N ALA A 14 -7.82 -24.06 11.16
CA ALA A 14 -7.22 -22.74 10.94
C ALA A 14 -6.17 -22.81 9.82
N VAL A 15 -6.60 -22.31 8.66
CA VAL A 15 -5.81 -21.98 7.47
C VAL A 15 -4.52 -21.28 7.89
N ALA A 16 -3.38 -21.88 7.58
CA ALA A 16 -2.08 -21.24 7.73
C ALA A 16 -1.94 -20.16 6.64
N ALA A 17 -2.39 -18.95 6.94
CA ALA A 17 -2.00 -17.77 6.19
C ALA A 17 -0.52 -17.49 6.49
N LEU A 18 0.35 -17.78 5.52
CA LEU A 18 1.74 -17.35 5.51
C LEU A 18 1.79 -15.82 5.54
N MET A 19 1.91 -15.24 6.73
CA MET A 19 2.26 -13.84 6.94
C MET A 19 3.70 -13.65 6.48
N MET A 20 3.90 -13.19 5.24
CA MET A 20 5.19 -12.64 4.83
C MET A 20 5.36 -11.26 5.47
N VAL A 21 5.85 -11.26 6.71
CA VAL A 21 6.38 -10.06 7.37
C VAL A 21 7.66 -9.69 6.63
N SER A 22 7.55 -8.74 5.71
CA SER A 22 8.72 -8.10 5.12
C SER A 22 8.94 -6.78 5.86
N ALA A 23 9.81 -6.85 6.87
CA ALA A 23 10.35 -5.70 7.56
C ALA A 23 11.36 -5.01 6.63
N PHE A 24 10.93 -4.00 5.88
CA PHE A 24 11.86 -3.09 5.22
C PHE A 24 12.22 -1.99 6.21
N ALA A 25 13.29 -2.22 6.98
CA ALA A 25 14.02 -1.16 7.65
C ALA A 25 14.76 -0.33 6.58
N ALA A 26 14.04 0.54 5.88
CA ALA A 26 14.64 1.62 5.13
C ALA A 26 14.97 2.75 6.11
N GLY A 27 16.16 2.67 6.71
CA GLY A 27 16.75 3.81 7.40
C GLY A 27 17.02 4.91 6.39
N HIS A 28 16.14 5.90 6.33
CA HIS A 28 16.38 7.19 5.70
C HIS A 28 15.66 8.23 6.54
N ALA A 29 16.43 9.24 7.00
CA ALA A 29 16.06 10.48 7.69
C ALA A 29 14.64 10.50 8.27
N SER A 30 14.50 10.66 9.59
CA SER A 30 13.21 10.73 10.30
C SER A 30 12.34 11.89 9.80
N ALA A 31 11.75 11.71 8.63
CA ALA A 31 10.69 12.51 8.10
C ALA A 31 9.44 12.05 8.84
N GLY A 32 8.80 12.95 9.56
CA GLY A 32 7.52 12.64 10.17
C GLY A 32 6.54 12.25 9.05
N THR A 33 6.03 11.03 9.09
CA THR A 33 4.88 10.67 8.25
C THR A 33 3.68 11.43 8.80
N LEU A 34 3.21 12.42 8.05
CA LEU A 34 2.04 13.23 8.39
C LEU A 34 0.74 12.43 8.22
N GLY A 35 0.73 11.53 7.25
CA GLY A 35 -0.39 10.64 6.97
C GLY A 35 -0.19 9.82 5.71
N LYS A 36 -1.23 9.07 5.34
CA LYS A 36 -1.27 8.24 4.14
C LYS A 36 -2.46 8.61 3.28
N ILE A 37 -2.28 8.57 1.97
CA ILE A 37 -3.34 8.74 0.99
C ILE A 37 -3.25 7.63 -0.05
N ASP A 38 -4.40 7.33 -0.66
CA ASP A 38 -4.44 6.50 -1.87
C ASP A 38 -4.64 7.42 -3.08
N ALA A 39 -3.79 7.24 -4.08
CA ALA A 39 -3.83 7.96 -5.34
C ALA A 39 -4.08 6.99 -6.48
N MET A 40 -4.98 7.39 -7.37
CA MET A 40 -5.26 6.69 -8.61
C MET A 40 -4.59 7.40 -9.78
N GLY A 41 -4.19 6.63 -10.79
CA GLY A 41 -3.56 7.12 -12.00
C GLY A 41 -3.91 6.23 -13.19
N THR A 42 -3.43 6.62 -14.36
CA THR A 42 -3.55 5.81 -15.59
C THR A 42 -2.17 5.65 -16.19
N TYR A 43 -1.86 4.42 -16.62
CA TYR A 43 -0.59 4.09 -17.26
C TYR A 43 -0.86 3.36 -18.56
N THR A 44 -0.16 3.78 -19.63
CA THR A 44 -0.18 3.12 -20.93
C THR A 44 1.19 2.54 -21.21
N GLY A 45 1.28 1.21 -21.18
CA GLY A 45 2.51 0.49 -21.43
C GLY A 45 2.44 -0.97 -21.00
N THR A 46 3.40 -1.76 -21.45
CA THR A 46 3.46 -3.20 -21.15
C THR A 46 4.20 -3.49 -19.86
N GLU A 47 5.12 -2.61 -19.46
CA GLU A 47 5.96 -2.80 -18.28
C GLU A 47 5.26 -2.35 -16.99
N LEU A 48 4.90 -3.31 -16.14
CA LEU A 48 4.24 -3.09 -14.86
C LEU A 48 5.27 -2.97 -13.72
N THR A 49 6.04 -1.89 -13.75
CA THR A 49 7.11 -1.66 -12.76
C THR A 49 6.69 -0.67 -11.67
N PRO A 50 7.31 -0.72 -10.48
CA PRO A 50 7.08 0.29 -9.43
C PRO A 50 7.37 1.72 -9.90
N ALA A 51 8.40 1.91 -10.74
CA ALA A 51 8.74 3.22 -11.29
C ALA A 51 7.62 3.79 -12.18
N ASN A 52 6.96 2.94 -12.96
CA ASN A 52 5.83 3.35 -13.80
C ASN A 52 4.58 3.65 -12.97
N ALA A 53 4.34 2.88 -11.90
CA ALA A 53 3.26 3.17 -10.97
C ALA A 53 3.48 4.49 -10.22
N TRP A 54 4.73 4.74 -9.81
CA TRP A 54 5.16 6.00 -9.19
C TRP A 54 4.87 7.16 -10.14
N LYS A 55 5.37 7.11 -11.38
CA LYS A 55 5.15 8.18 -12.38
C LYS A 55 3.67 8.44 -12.65
N ALA A 56 2.86 7.38 -12.75
CA ALA A 56 1.44 7.48 -13.07
C ALA A 56 0.60 8.10 -11.94
N THR A 57 1.03 7.97 -10.68
CA THR A 57 0.24 8.38 -9.51
C THR A 57 0.84 9.56 -8.74
N TRP A 58 2.12 9.90 -8.95
CA TRP A 58 2.85 10.90 -8.16
C TRP A 58 2.18 12.27 -8.13
N GLY A 59 1.74 12.79 -9.29
CA GLY A 59 1.11 14.12 -9.35
C GLY A 59 -0.19 14.19 -8.55
N ASN A 60 -1.03 13.15 -8.65
CA ASN A 60 -2.27 13.06 -7.90
C ASN A 60 -1.99 12.89 -6.40
N ALA A 61 -1.00 12.08 -6.05
CA ALA A 61 -0.56 11.90 -4.68
C ALA A 61 -0.03 13.19 -4.05
N TRP A 62 0.80 13.95 -4.78
CA TRP A 62 1.35 15.22 -4.33
C TRP A 62 0.24 16.23 -4.03
N ASN A 63 -0.69 16.39 -4.96
CA ASN A 63 -1.80 17.31 -4.79
C ASN A 63 -2.70 16.93 -3.60
N ALA A 64 -3.02 15.64 -3.46
CA ALA A 64 -3.83 15.14 -2.34
C ALA A 64 -3.12 15.33 -0.99
N CYS A 65 -1.84 14.96 -0.90
CA CYS A 65 -1.04 15.15 0.30
C CYS A 65 -0.91 16.63 0.67
N ARG A 66 -0.67 17.53 -0.29
CA ARG A 66 -0.58 18.98 -0.02
C ARG A 66 -1.91 19.60 0.38
N ALA A 67 -3.02 19.08 -0.13
CA ALA A 67 -4.37 19.53 0.23
C ALA A 67 -4.75 19.11 1.66
N GLN A 68 -4.45 17.87 2.05
CA GLN A 68 -4.78 17.34 3.38
C GLN A 68 -3.73 17.68 4.44
N TYR A 69 -2.46 17.60 4.09
CA TYR A 69 -1.30 17.78 4.97
C TYR A 69 -0.41 18.90 4.43
N LYS A 70 -0.69 20.15 4.83
CA LYS A 70 0.01 21.36 4.35
C LYS A 70 1.53 21.34 4.60
N GLY A 71 1.99 20.55 5.58
CA GLY A 71 3.41 20.33 5.88
C GLY A 71 4.11 19.32 4.96
N THR A 72 3.42 18.73 3.97
CA THR A 72 4.05 17.77 3.06
C THR A 72 5.19 18.43 2.28
N ARG A 73 6.38 17.83 2.37
CA ARG A 73 7.61 18.20 1.64
C ARG A 73 8.13 17.10 0.74
N SER A 74 7.81 15.85 1.04
CA SER A 74 8.12 14.72 0.18
C SER A 74 7.02 13.67 0.27
N LEU A 75 7.06 12.72 -0.66
CA LEU A 75 6.16 11.58 -0.68
C LEU A 75 6.98 10.30 -0.72
N ASN A 76 6.44 9.25 -0.10
CA ASN A 76 6.97 7.91 -0.24
C ASN A 76 5.88 6.95 -0.68
N MET A 77 6.03 6.32 -1.84
CA MET A 77 5.07 5.32 -2.32
C MET A 77 5.34 4.01 -1.57
N THR A 78 4.38 3.56 -0.76
CA THR A 78 4.52 2.34 0.05
C THR A 78 3.85 1.14 -0.59
N TRP A 79 2.89 1.37 -1.49
CA TRP A 79 2.16 0.30 -2.16
C TRP A 79 1.71 0.74 -3.54
N HIS A 80 1.60 -0.20 -4.47
CA HIS A 80 1.02 0.04 -5.78
C HIS A 80 0.41 -1.24 -6.37
N GLN A 81 -0.56 -1.05 -7.25
CA GLN A 81 -1.16 -2.12 -8.04
C GLN A 81 -1.61 -1.59 -9.39
N PHE A 82 -1.34 -2.37 -10.43
CA PHE A 82 -1.90 -2.15 -11.75
C PHE A 82 -3.21 -2.93 -11.89
N GLY A 83 -4.23 -2.27 -12.41
CA GLY A 83 -5.49 -2.90 -12.78
C GLY A 83 -5.39 -3.71 -14.07
N ASN A 84 -6.53 -4.29 -14.42
CA ASN A 84 -6.70 -4.90 -15.73
C ASN A 84 -6.67 -3.82 -16.83
N PRO A 85 -6.29 -4.21 -18.06
CA PRO A 85 -6.45 -3.34 -19.21
C PRO A 85 -7.88 -2.82 -19.32
N SER A 86 -8.00 -1.54 -19.63
CA SER A 86 -9.29 -0.86 -19.84
C SER A 86 -10.10 -1.48 -20.98
N GLN A 87 -9.43 -2.07 -21.98
CA GLN A 87 -10.03 -2.74 -23.14
C GLN A 87 -9.16 -3.93 -23.57
N SER A 88 -9.79 -4.93 -24.19
CA SER A 88 -9.06 -6.08 -24.77
C SER A 88 -8.08 -5.60 -25.84
N GLY A 89 -6.82 -6.03 -25.75
CA GLY A 89 -5.73 -5.58 -26.64
C GLY A 89 -5.13 -4.20 -26.32
N SER A 90 -5.64 -3.50 -25.30
CA SER A 90 -5.06 -2.24 -24.84
C SER A 90 -3.95 -2.46 -23.81
N ASN A 91 -2.96 -1.57 -23.81
CA ASN A 91 -1.94 -1.48 -22.76
C ASN A 91 -2.27 -0.41 -21.70
N THR A 92 -3.44 0.22 -21.80
CA THR A 92 -3.87 1.25 -20.85
C THR A 92 -4.56 0.62 -19.65
N ARG A 93 -4.03 0.88 -18.45
CA ARG A 93 -4.46 0.32 -17.17
C ARG A 93 -4.66 1.42 -16.14
N SER A 94 -5.60 1.20 -15.21
CA SER A 94 -5.64 1.97 -13.98
C SER A 94 -4.47 1.58 -13.08
N VAL A 95 -3.98 2.54 -12.29
CA VAL A 95 -2.95 2.31 -11.29
C VAL A 95 -3.47 2.85 -9.97
N ALA A 96 -3.45 2.03 -8.93
CA ALA A 96 -3.68 2.45 -7.55
C ALA A 96 -2.33 2.47 -6.83
N ALA A 97 -2.08 3.48 -5.99
CA ALA A 97 -0.89 3.53 -5.17
C ALA A 97 -1.16 4.23 -3.84
N THR A 98 -0.60 3.69 -2.77
CA THR A 98 -0.63 4.30 -1.43
C THR A 98 0.64 5.09 -1.21
N TRP A 99 0.49 6.33 -0.77
CA TRP A 99 1.58 7.27 -0.54
C TRP A 99 1.56 7.78 0.89
N GLU A 100 2.73 7.81 1.50
CA GLU A 100 2.99 8.53 2.74
C GLU A 100 3.34 9.97 2.43
N CYS A 101 2.58 10.89 3.01
CA CYS A 101 2.88 12.32 3.00
C CYS A 101 3.91 12.59 4.10
N ARG A 102 5.10 13.06 3.74
CA ARG A 102 6.23 13.19 4.67
C ARG A 102 6.68 14.64 4.81
N ASP A 103 7.02 15.03 6.04
CA ASP A 103 7.75 16.26 6.33
C ASP A 103 9.24 15.91 6.47
N THR A 104 9.94 15.87 5.33
CA THR A 104 11.41 15.80 5.30
C THR A 104 11.94 17.21 5.48
N ASN A 105 12.39 17.53 6.69
CA ASN A 105 13.11 18.77 6.98
C ASN A 105 14.61 18.56 6.80
#